data_AF-A0A172ZMH7-F1
#
_entry.id   AF-A0A172ZMH7-F1
#
_cell.length_a   1.000
_cell.length_b   1.000
_cell.length_c   1.000
_cell.angle_alpha   90.00
_cell.angle_beta   90.00
_cell.angle_gamma   90.00
#
_symmetry.space_group_name_H-M   'P 1'
#
loop_
_entity.id
_entity.type
_entity.pdbx_description
1 polymer ?
#
loop_
_entity_poly.entity_id
_entity_poly.type
_entity_poly.pdbx_seq_one_letter_code
_entity_poly.pdbx_strand_id
1 'polypeptide(L)' 'MVIADEVPGNEQHVIVKSGDSLWAIASRYKSDETDIRDYVNEIRDHNQLVSTEIQSGDVLVIPHD' A
#
# COMPACT_ATOMS: atom_id res chain seq x y z
N MET A 1 21.88 18.58 -9.44
CA MET A 1 21.68 17.12 -9.38
C MET A 1 20.28 16.86 -9.91
N VAL A 2 20.22 16.24 -11.08
CA VAL A 2 19.06 15.69 -11.82
C VAL A 2 18.08 14.99 -10.85
N ILE A 3 16.75 14.97 -10.91
CA ILE A 3 15.65 15.57 -11.71
C ILE A 3 14.35 15.33 -10.89
N ALA A 4 13.28 16.04 -11.24
CA ALA A 4 11.94 15.99 -10.65
C ALA A 4 11.33 14.58 -10.53
N ASP A 5 10.46 14.38 -9.54
CA ASP A 5 9.30 13.49 -9.66
C ASP A 5 8.18 13.97 -8.72
N GLU A 6 7.58 15.11 -9.05
CA GLU A 6 6.20 15.35 -8.65
C GLU A 6 5.37 14.36 -9.49
N VAL A 7 5.09 13.17 -8.94
CA VAL A 7 4.13 12.24 -9.54
C VAL A 7 2.74 12.78 -9.16
N PRO A 8 1.95 13.35 -10.09
CA PRO A 8 0.57 13.69 -9.80
C PRO A 8 -0.23 12.41 -9.99
N GLY A 9 -0.10 11.49 -9.03
CA GLY A 9 -0.91 10.29 -8.91
C GLY A 9 -1.65 10.35 -7.59
N ASN A 10 -2.93 9.97 -7.57
CA ASN A 10 -3.68 9.78 -6.33
C ASN A 10 -3.15 8.55 -5.57
N GLU A 11 -1.85 8.51 -5.28
CA GLU A 11 -1.20 7.43 -4.57
C GLU A 11 -1.16 7.80 -3.10
N GLN A 12 -1.81 7.00 -2.25
CA GLN A 12 -1.88 7.32 -0.84
C GLN A 12 -0.75 6.62 -0.09
N HIS A 13 0.11 7.40 0.56
CA HIS A 13 1.22 6.84 1.33
C HIS A 13 0.80 6.60 2.77
N VAL A 14 0.94 5.35 3.25
CA VAL A 14 0.58 4.95 4.60
C VAL A 14 1.82 4.45 5.33
N ILE A 15 2.12 5.07 6.46
CA ILE A 15 3.20 4.62 7.36
C ILE A 15 2.66 3.51 8.24
N VAL A 16 3.27 2.33 8.16
CA VAL A 16 2.94 1.16 8.95
C VAL A 16 3.29 1.43 10.42
N LYS A 17 2.32 1.23 11.32
CA LYS A 17 2.55 1.36 12.77
C LYS A 17 2.67 -0.01 13.41
N SER A 18 3.28 -0.05 14.58
CA SER A 18 3.39 -1.30 15.36
C SER A 18 1.99 -1.86 15.65
N GLY A 19 1.74 -3.08 15.19
CA GLY A 19 0.45 -3.76 15.30
C GLY A 19 -0.45 -3.64 14.07
N ASP A 20 -0.08 -2.84 13.07
CA ASP A 20 -0.72 -2.90 11.77
C ASP A 20 -0.27 -4.18 11.02
N SER A 21 -1.16 -4.67 10.17
CA SER A 21 -0.88 -5.74 9.22
C SER A 21 -1.30 -5.29 7.83
N LEU A 22 -0.66 -5.86 6.81
CA LEU A 22 -0.97 -5.52 5.42
C LEU A 22 -2.47 -5.73 5.12
N TRP A 23 -3.05 -6.79 5.67
CA TRP A 23 -4.48 -7.09 5.59
C TRP A 23 -5.36 -6.03 6.26
N ALA A 24 -4.98 -5.55 7.45
CA ALA A 24 -5.74 -4.51 8.14
C ALA A 24 -5.66 -3.17 7.39
N ILE A 25 -4.52 -2.85 6.79
CA ILE A 25 -4.34 -1.66 5.95
C ILE A 25 -5.17 -1.79 4.68
N ALA A 26 -5.04 -2.90 3.95
CA ALA A 26 -5.83 -3.19 2.76
C ALA A 26 -7.34 -3.11 3.03
N SER A 27 -7.81 -3.69 4.14
CA SER A 27 -9.22 -3.65 4.53
C SER A 27 -9.74 -2.24 4.85
N ARG A 28 -8.87 -1.28 5.17
CA ARG A 28 -9.27 0.12 5.41
C ARG A 28 -9.41 0.92 4.11
N TYR A 29 -8.75 0.51 3.04
CA TYR A 29 -8.64 1.29 1.79
C TYR A 29 -9.28 0.63 0.57
N LYS A 30 -9.54 -0.68 0.60
CA LYS A 30 -10.25 -1.36 -0.48
C LYS A 30 -11.62 -0.71 -0.72
N SER A 31 -12.08 -0.72 -1.96
CA SER A 31 -13.49 -0.44 -2.25
C SER A 31 -14.38 -1.62 -1.87
N ASP A 32 -15.68 -1.38 -1.75
CA ASP A 32 -16.65 -2.43 -1.44
C ASP A 32 -16.77 -3.48 -2.55
N GLU A 33 -16.48 -3.08 -3.80
CA GLU A 33 -16.54 -3.95 -4.98
C GLU A 33 -15.30 -4.85 -5.15
N THR A 34 -14.20 -4.54 -4.43
CA THR A 34 -12.90 -5.22 -4.58
C THR A 34 -12.68 -6.27 -3.49
N ASP A 35 -12.25 -7.47 -3.90
CA ASP A 35 -11.88 -8.54 -2.98
C ASP A 35 -10.61 -8.15 -2.22
N ILE A 36 -10.63 -8.37 -0.91
CA ILE A 36 -9.49 -8.06 -0.03
C ILE A 36 -8.20 -8.76 -0.46
N ARG A 37 -8.27 -9.97 -1.02
CA ARG A 37 -7.11 -10.73 -1.50
C ARG A 37 -6.47 -10.08 -2.70
N ASP A 38 -7.30 -9.64 -3.65
CA ASP A 38 -6.83 -8.99 -4.87
C ASP A 38 -6.18 -7.65 -4.51
N TYR A 39 -6.82 -6.88 -3.63
CA TYR A 39 -6.28 -5.60 -3.17
C TYR A 39 -4.98 -5.74 -2.34
N VAL A 40 -4.88 -6.77 -1.50
CA VAL A 40 -3.62 -7.08 -0.80
C VAL A 40 -2.51 -7.41 -1.79
N ASN A 41 -2.79 -8.18 -2.84
CA ASN A 41 -1.79 -8.48 -3.87
C ASN A 41 -1.41 -7.22 -4.65
N GLU A 42 -2.37 -6.35 -4.97
CA GLU A 42 -2.10 -5.09 -5.65
C GLU A 42 -1.18 -4.17 -4.85
N ILE A 43 -1.44 -4.01 -3.55
CA ILE A 43 -0.55 -3.28 -2.64
C ILE A 43 0.84 -3.92 -2.65
N ARG A 44 0.94 -5.26 -2.64
CA ARG A 44 2.24 -5.94 -2.68
C ARG A 44 2.98 -5.66 -3.97
N ASP A 45 2.31 -5.74 -5.10
CA ASP A 45 2.92 -5.55 -6.41
C ASP A 45 3.39 -4.11 -6.59
N HIS A 46 2.60 -3.12 -6.15
CA HIS A 46 2.99 -1.71 -6.13
C HIS A 46 4.18 -1.41 -5.21
N ASN A 47 4.24 -2.07 -4.06
CA ASN A 47 5.32 -1.86 -3.09
C ASN A 47 6.50 -2.84 -3.27
N GLN A 48 6.46 -3.68 -4.31
CA GLN A 48 7.46 -4.73 -4.57
C GLN A 48 7.69 -5.64 -3.36
N LEU A 49 6.64 -5.89 -2.58
CA LEU A 49 6.69 -6.72 -1.37
C LEU A 49 6.71 -8.20 -1.72
N VAL A 50 7.82 -8.85 -1.39
CA VAL A 50 8.00 -10.29 -1.60
C VAL A 50 7.05 -11.11 -0.71
N SER A 51 6.74 -10.63 0.49
CA SER A 51 5.83 -11.27 1.44
C SER A 51 4.72 -10.32 1.92
N THR A 52 3.78 -10.83 2.70
CA THR A 52 2.77 -10.02 3.40
C THR A 52 3.27 -9.48 4.75
N GLU A 53 4.53 -9.73 5.08
CA GLU A 53 5.14 -9.26 6.32
C GLU A 53 5.58 -7.81 6.12
N ILE A 54 5.04 -6.92 6.93
CA ILE A 54 5.38 -5.50 6.93
C ILE A 54 5.90 -5.12 8.31
N GLN A 55 6.84 -4.20 8.36
CA GLN A 55 7.46 -3.72 9.60
C GLN A 55 6.98 -2.31 9.93
N SER A 56 6.96 -1.99 11.22
CA SER A 56 6.63 -0.64 11.64
C SER A 56 7.70 0.34 11.17
N GLY A 57 7.26 1.44 10.58
CA GLY A 57 8.13 2.41 9.90
C GLY A 57 8.19 2.24 8.40
N ASP A 58 7.69 1.12 7.84
CA ASP A 58 7.57 0.97 6.40
C ASP A 58 6.56 1.96 5.83
N VAL A 59 6.82 2.44 4.61
CA VAL A 59 5.90 3.30 3.87
C VAL A 59 5.30 2.45 2.76
N LEU A 60 3.98 2.29 2.81
CA LEU A 60 3.22 1.58 1.78
C LEU A 60 2.53 2.59 0.88
N VAL A 61 2.71 2.41 -0.43
CA VAL A 61 1.95 3.06 -1.49
C VAL A 61 0.65 2.29 -1.68
N ILE A 62 -0.46 2.94 -1.38
CA ILE A 62 -1.79 2.36 -1.49
C ILE A 62 -2.39 2.79 -2.85
N PRO A 63 -2.67 1.82 -3.76
CA PRO A 63 -3.34 2.12 -5.01
C PRO A 63 -4.76 2.59 -4.75
N HIS A 64 -5.21 3.55 -5.54
CA HIS A 64 -6.61 3.93 -5.60
C HIS A 64 -7.33 3.01 -6.59
N ASP A 65 -8.45 2.44 -6.13
CA ASP A 65 -9.43 1.74 -6.97
C ASP A 65 -10.15 2.72 -7.92
#